data_AF-A0A829PWH6-F1
#
_entry.id   AF-A0A829PWH6-F1
#
_cell.length_a   1.000
_cell.length_b   1.000
_cell.length_c   1.000
_cell.angle_alpha   90.00
_cell.angle_beta   90.00
_cell.angle_gamma   90.00
#
_symmetry.space_group_name_H-M   'P 1'
#
loop_
_entity.id
_entity.type
_entity.pdbx_description
1 polymer ?
#
loop_
_entity_poly.entity_id
_entity_poly.type
_entity_poly.pdbx_seq_one_letter_code
_entity_poly.pdbx_strand_id
1 'polypeptide(L)'
;MTVGQLAGIDLQGSGAAFWIGQAGAATAAFDVDGWTVAVAEGSKWLVVYAPIESDIDQIFGVALARANLCLDYLSATGRGDAVIRQACDSHLTWASTGSDVKMRVTTLIPGTLGMSVRAYVLDPDGNEIPSIPPPPPRLHDALRFLRMARTGEALYDAYRNMFLALEAVLHQLYPHRGGVREGDWFKAALRHVAPIASADMLAPDNEADPVGWVYRNIYSDMRSGLMHAKHDYYLPGDETRRADMERSFESLWHYTSALVGSALGARFDSGHFASAAWKSVAKTVCETFELLATNDTDELPSKGGVFASPESDVVKLDSGSMSYPADYLGVIDGVCDGRTIRALGPITRAGARNEQGEATTFVAFGPGLLVGQSVEEFQIRVGWRYTNPASIRSHFPM
;
A
#
# COMPACT_ATOMS: atom_id res chain seq x y z
N MET A 1 -2.34 0.38 34.43
CA MET A 1 -1.32 -0.55 33.90
C MET A 1 -0.82 0.02 32.57
N THR A 2 0.43 -0.20 32.18
CA THR A 2 0.99 0.39 30.94
C THR A 2 0.74 -0.54 29.75
N VAL A 3 0.48 0.01 28.56
CA VAL A 3 0.39 -0.80 27.32
C VAL A 3 1.77 -1.13 26.80
N GLY A 4 2.71 -0.19 26.88
CA GLY A 4 4.08 -0.38 26.44
C GLY A 4 4.80 0.95 26.26
N GLN A 5 5.97 0.90 25.64
CA GLN A 5 6.74 2.08 25.24
C GLN A 5 7.46 1.81 23.92
N LEU A 6 7.47 2.79 23.03
CA LEU A 6 8.20 2.73 21.75
C LEU A 6 8.98 4.04 21.57
N ALA A 7 10.29 3.95 21.36
CA ALA A 7 11.16 5.12 21.20
C ALA A 7 11.02 6.18 22.31
N GLY A 8 10.83 5.72 23.56
CA GLY A 8 10.63 6.60 24.72
C GLY A 8 9.23 7.21 24.82
N ILE A 9 8.31 6.85 23.93
CA ILE A 9 6.91 7.29 23.95
C ILE A 9 6.06 6.20 24.62
N ASP A 10 5.38 6.56 25.70
CA ASP A 10 4.45 5.65 26.37
C ASP A 10 3.23 5.37 25.49
N LEU A 11 2.88 4.09 25.37
CA LEU A 11 1.69 3.62 24.68
C LEU A 11 0.54 3.53 25.69
N GLN A 12 -0.63 4.06 25.32
CA GLN A 12 -1.83 4.06 26.17
C GLN A 12 -3.09 3.82 25.33
N GLY A 13 -4.20 3.48 26.01
CA GLY A 13 -5.51 3.28 25.37
C GLY A 13 -5.46 2.30 24.20
N SER A 14 -6.07 2.68 23.08
CA SER A 14 -5.99 1.98 21.79
C SER A 14 -5.32 2.89 20.76
N GLY A 15 -4.51 2.33 19.87
CA GLY A 15 -3.74 3.12 18.93
C GLY A 15 -2.92 2.32 17.93
N ALA A 16 -2.06 3.04 17.22
CA ALA A 16 -1.12 2.48 16.28
C ALA A 16 0.18 3.28 16.25
N ALA A 17 1.26 2.64 15.79
CA ALA A 17 2.49 3.29 15.42
C ALA A 17 2.79 3.03 13.94
N PHE A 18 3.14 4.10 13.25
CA PHE A 18 3.40 4.10 11.82
C PHE A 18 4.82 4.60 11.52
N TRP A 19 5.42 4.06 10.47
CA TRP A 19 6.68 4.58 9.97
C TRP A 19 6.47 5.90 9.23
N ILE A 20 7.32 6.88 9.48
CA ILE A 20 7.35 8.15 8.75
C ILE A 20 8.64 8.30 7.95
N GLY A 21 8.55 8.98 6.81
CA GLY A 21 9.67 9.10 5.87
C GLY A 21 10.90 9.84 6.41
N GLN A 22 10.73 10.70 7.40
CA GLN A 22 11.80 11.47 8.04
C GLN A 22 11.80 11.21 9.54
N ALA A 23 12.99 11.20 10.15
CA ALA A 23 13.08 11.09 11.60
C ALA A 23 12.55 12.37 12.27
N GLY A 24 11.92 12.21 13.44
CA GLY A 24 11.45 13.34 14.24
C GLY A 24 12.62 14.28 14.58
N ALA A 25 12.42 15.58 14.34
CA ALA A 25 13.42 16.60 14.65
C ALA A 25 13.49 16.92 16.15
N ALA A 26 12.43 16.61 16.91
CA ALA A 26 12.35 16.79 18.35
C ALA A 26 11.34 15.79 18.93
N THR A 27 11.50 15.46 20.21
CA THR A 27 10.50 14.71 20.96
C THR A 27 9.32 15.60 21.30
N ALA A 28 8.11 15.13 20.99
CA ALA A 28 6.93 15.95 21.03
C ALA A 28 5.67 15.08 21.16
N ALA A 29 4.71 15.51 21.97
CA ALA A 29 3.41 14.89 22.10
C ALA A 29 2.32 15.97 22.17
N PHE A 30 1.21 15.75 21.47
CA PHE A 30 0.11 16.71 21.37
C PHE A 30 -1.22 15.99 21.46
N ASP A 31 -2.21 16.66 22.02
CA ASP A 31 -3.61 16.25 21.91
C ASP A 31 -4.25 16.97 20.73
N VAL A 32 -4.90 16.21 19.85
CA VAL A 32 -5.71 16.72 18.74
C VAL A 32 -7.04 15.98 18.79
N ASP A 33 -8.09 16.67 19.18
CA ASP A 33 -9.45 16.13 19.30
C ASP A 33 -9.54 14.83 20.15
N GLY A 34 -8.82 14.79 21.28
CA GLY A 34 -8.82 13.62 22.19
C GLY A 34 -7.95 12.45 21.72
N TRP A 35 -7.19 12.63 20.63
CA TRP A 35 -6.12 11.73 20.22
C TRP A 35 -4.77 12.32 20.58
N THR A 36 -3.97 11.53 21.28
CA THR A 36 -2.56 11.85 21.49
C THR A 36 -1.75 11.41 20.29
N VAL A 37 -0.92 12.31 19.79
CA VAL A 37 0.06 12.04 18.75
C VAL A 37 1.43 12.41 19.23
N ALA A 38 2.36 11.48 19.08
CA ALA A 38 3.70 11.61 19.59
C ALA A 38 4.74 11.16 18.56
N VAL A 39 5.85 11.91 18.54
CA VAL A 39 7.07 11.61 17.80
C VAL A 39 8.25 11.76 18.75
N ALA A 40 9.30 10.99 18.50
CA ALA A 40 10.53 11.05 19.27
C ALA A 40 11.67 11.55 18.39
N GLU A 41 12.56 12.35 18.96
CA GLU A 41 13.76 12.82 18.28
C GLU A 41 14.58 11.63 17.75
N GLY A 42 14.99 11.70 16.48
CA GLY A 42 15.77 10.65 15.82
C GLY A 42 14.98 9.37 15.47
N SER A 43 13.72 9.26 15.91
CA SER A 43 12.85 8.13 15.60
C SER A 43 12.04 8.39 14.33
N LYS A 44 11.79 7.32 13.56
CA LYS A 44 10.86 7.33 12.41
C LYS A 44 9.49 6.76 12.77
N TRP A 45 9.19 6.66 14.06
CA TRP A 45 7.87 6.24 14.54
C TRP A 45 6.99 7.45 14.85
N LEU A 46 5.83 7.48 14.22
CA LEU A 46 4.70 8.28 14.63
C LEU A 46 3.76 7.40 15.44
N VAL A 47 3.51 7.77 16.70
CA VAL A 47 2.63 7.04 17.61
C VAL A 47 1.34 7.84 17.76
N VAL A 48 0.19 7.18 17.56
CA VAL A 48 -1.13 7.80 17.73
C VAL A 48 -2.03 6.91 18.58
N TYR A 49 -2.72 7.50 19.56
CA TYR A 49 -3.64 6.75 20.42
C TYR A 49 -4.70 7.62 21.08
N ALA A 50 -5.75 6.98 21.57
CA ALA A 50 -6.80 7.62 22.36
C ALA A 50 -7.33 6.67 23.44
N PRO A 51 -7.94 7.18 24.52
CA PRO A 51 -8.60 6.38 25.54
C PRO A 51 -9.96 5.85 25.06
N ILE A 52 -9.94 5.08 23.97
CA ILE A 52 -11.11 4.46 23.35
C ILE A 52 -11.03 2.94 23.45
N GLU A 53 -12.19 2.29 23.54
CA GLU A 53 -12.30 0.85 23.30
C GLU A 53 -12.35 0.58 21.80
N SER A 54 -11.63 -0.46 21.37
CA SER A 54 -11.60 -0.90 19.98
C SER A 54 -11.21 -2.37 19.91
N ASP A 55 -11.48 -2.99 18.76
CA ASP A 55 -10.91 -4.29 18.43
C ASP A 55 -9.59 -4.14 17.64
N ILE A 56 -8.72 -5.15 17.74
CA ILE A 56 -7.40 -5.16 17.08
C ILE A 56 -7.51 -5.19 15.55
N ASP A 57 -8.58 -5.75 14.98
CA ASP A 57 -8.84 -5.75 13.55
C ASP A 57 -9.45 -4.43 13.05
N GLN A 58 -9.94 -3.57 13.95
CA GLN A 58 -10.61 -2.30 13.62
C GLN A 58 -9.72 -1.06 13.85
N ILE A 59 -8.84 -1.10 14.85
CA ILE A 59 -8.10 0.10 15.31
C ILE A 59 -7.21 0.71 14.23
N PHE A 60 -6.70 -0.09 13.30
CA PHE A 60 -5.79 0.37 12.24
C PHE A 60 -6.39 1.53 11.44
N GLY A 61 -7.59 1.37 10.88
CA GLY A 61 -8.19 2.38 10.01
C GLY A 61 -8.52 3.67 10.77
N VAL A 62 -8.98 3.54 12.02
CA VAL A 62 -9.27 4.69 12.88
C VAL A 62 -7.99 5.45 13.22
N ALA A 63 -6.94 4.74 13.63
CA ALA A 63 -5.66 5.33 13.99
C ALA A 63 -4.97 5.97 12.76
N LEU A 64 -5.04 5.35 11.58
CA LEU A 64 -4.45 5.90 10.36
C LEU A 64 -5.12 7.21 9.94
N ALA A 65 -6.46 7.27 9.94
CA ALA A 65 -7.20 8.49 9.64
C ALA A 65 -6.84 9.63 10.60
N ARG A 66 -6.67 9.30 11.90
CA ARG A 66 -6.27 10.27 12.93
C ARG A 66 -4.82 10.71 12.79
N ALA A 67 -3.92 9.79 12.43
CA ALA A 67 -2.52 10.11 12.19
C ALA A 67 -2.36 11.16 11.08
N ASN A 68 -3.09 11.03 9.97
CA ASN A 68 -3.06 12.04 8.89
C ASN A 68 -3.51 13.44 9.40
N LEU A 69 -4.63 13.53 10.11
CA LEU A 69 -5.10 14.81 10.69
C LEU A 69 -4.08 15.44 11.64
N CYS A 70 -3.36 14.61 12.40
CA CYS A 70 -2.38 15.11 13.35
C CYS A 70 -1.06 15.52 12.68
N LEU A 71 -0.69 14.89 11.56
CA LEU A 71 0.42 15.35 10.73
C LEU A 71 0.14 16.75 10.16
N ASP A 72 -1.11 17.04 9.78
CA ASP A 72 -1.50 18.39 9.35
C ASP A 72 -1.23 19.43 10.46
N TYR A 73 -1.54 19.07 11.72
CA TYR A 73 -1.28 19.94 12.87
C TYR A 73 0.24 20.11 13.14
N LEU A 74 1.03 19.05 13.00
CA LEU A 74 2.49 19.12 13.12
C LEU A 74 3.10 20.08 12.09
N SER A 75 2.69 19.94 10.83
CA SER A 75 3.11 20.82 9.74
C SER A 75 2.65 22.26 9.97
N ALA A 76 1.37 22.47 10.31
CA ALA A 76 0.80 23.81 10.50
C ALA A 76 1.42 24.56 11.70
N THR A 77 1.91 23.84 12.71
CA THR A 77 2.57 24.42 13.89
C THR A 77 4.09 24.56 13.73
N GLY A 78 4.65 24.22 12.56
CA GLY A 78 6.07 24.32 12.27
C GLY A 78 6.93 23.35 13.08
N ARG A 79 6.35 22.24 13.55
CA ARG A 79 7.02 21.24 14.39
C ARG A 79 7.65 20.10 13.60
N GLY A 80 7.38 20.04 12.30
CA GLY A 80 7.99 19.12 11.36
C GLY A 80 7.02 18.75 10.24
N ASP A 81 7.58 18.35 9.10
CA ASP A 81 6.83 17.79 7.99
C ASP A 81 7.15 16.30 7.90
N ALA A 82 6.11 15.48 7.95
CA ALA A 82 6.23 14.04 7.87
C ALA A 82 5.11 13.48 7.00
N VAL A 83 5.40 12.31 6.43
CA VAL A 83 4.44 11.53 5.66
C VAL A 83 4.56 10.09 6.12
N ILE A 84 3.42 9.46 6.38
CA ILE A 84 3.34 8.05 6.73
C ILE A 84 3.85 7.23 5.54
N ARG A 85 4.57 6.14 5.78
CA ARG A 85 5.06 5.25 4.74
C ARG A 85 4.65 3.83 5.11
N GLN A 86 4.23 3.06 4.11
CA GLN A 86 3.95 1.64 4.27
C GLN A 86 2.95 1.33 5.39
N ALA A 87 1.99 2.22 5.66
CA ALA A 87 0.98 2.04 6.71
C ALA A 87 0.30 0.66 6.61
N CYS A 88 -0.10 0.28 5.40
CA CYS A 88 -0.78 -1.00 5.16
C CYS A 88 0.13 -2.22 5.22
N ASP A 89 1.46 -2.03 5.13
CA ASP A 89 2.42 -3.12 4.96
C ASP A 89 3.35 -3.29 6.17
N SER A 90 3.55 -2.28 7.01
CA SER A 90 4.41 -2.34 8.20
C SER A 90 3.91 -1.37 9.27
N HIS A 91 3.37 -1.92 10.37
CA HIS A 91 2.86 -1.12 11.49
C HIS A 91 2.78 -1.93 12.78
N LEU A 92 2.59 -1.21 13.88
CA LEU A 92 2.21 -1.75 15.18
C LEU A 92 0.81 -1.23 15.53
N THR A 93 -0.10 -2.10 15.95
CA THR A 93 -1.40 -1.71 16.51
C THR A 93 -1.58 -2.28 17.90
N TRP A 94 -2.37 -1.59 18.73
CA TRP A 94 -2.86 -2.13 19.99
C TRP A 94 -4.28 -1.65 20.24
N ALA A 95 -5.08 -2.52 20.84
CA ALA A 95 -6.49 -2.25 21.08
C ALA A 95 -6.89 -2.76 22.46
N SER A 96 -7.66 -1.94 23.18
CA SER A 96 -8.19 -2.24 24.50
C SER A 96 -9.67 -2.62 24.39
N THR A 97 -10.03 -3.78 24.94
CA THR A 97 -11.41 -4.23 25.10
C THR A 97 -11.65 -4.50 26.59
N GLY A 98 -12.26 -3.55 27.30
CA GLY A 98 -12.28 -3.58 28.76
C GLY A 98 -10.88 -3.47 29.36
N SER A 99 -10.49 -4.44 30.21
CA SER A 99 -9.14 -4.50 30.81
C SER A 99 -8.08 -5.10 29.89
N ASP A 100 -8.50 -5.77 28.83
CA ASP A 100 -7.62 -6.65 28.06
C ASP A 100 -7.05 -5.86 26.87
N VAL A 101 -5.72 -5.86 26.73
CA VAL A 101 -5.07 -5.24 25.57
C VAL A 101 -4.46 -6.31 24.68
N LYS A 102 -4.79 -6.21 23.38
CA LYS A 102 -4.13 -6.97 22.33
C LYS A 102 -3.14 -6.06 21.61
N MET A 103 -1.97 -6.58 21.29
CA MET A 103 -0.95 -5.87 20.50
C MET A 103 -0.59 -6.71 19.28
N ARG A 104 -0.52 -6.09 18.09
CA ARG A 104 -0.17 -6.77 16.84
C ARG A 104 0.92 -6.02 16.09
N VAL A 105 1.96 -6.75 15.72
CA VAL A 105 2.93 -6.32 14.71
C VAL A 105 2.46 -6.85 13.36
N THR A 106 2.28 -5.98 12.37
CA THR A 106 1.92 -6.38 11.00
C THR A 106 3.10 -6.12 10.07
N THR A 107 3.50 -7.12 9.30
CA THR A 107 4.46 -6.95 8.20
C THR A 107 4.03 -7.76 6.97
N LEU A 108 3.81 -7.09 5.85
CA LEU A 108 3.36 -7.69 4.59
C LEU A 108 4.45 -7.58 3.55
N ILE A 109 4.63 -8.64 2.77
CA ILE A 109 5.57 -8.71 1.66
C ILE A 109 4.80 -8.31 0.40
N PRO A 110 5.03 -7.12 -0.19
CA PRO A 110 4.57 -6.84 -1.53
C PRO A 110 5.46 -7.60 -2.53
N GLY A 111 4.87 -8.40 -3.42
CA GLY A 111 5.67 -9.15 -4.38
C GLY A 111 4.89 -9.66 -5.58
N THR A 112 5.61 -9.94 -6.66
CA THR A 112 5.07 -10.54 -7.88
C THR A 112 5.43 -12.03 -7.99
N LEU A 113 4.65 -12.75 -8.79
CA LEU A 113 5.00 -14.07 -9.30
C LEU A 113 5.39 -13.93 -10.77
N GLY A 114 6.68 -14.15 -11.07
CA GLY A 114 7.16 -14.20 -12.44
C GLY A 114 6.87 -15.56 -13.05
N MET A 115 6.03 -15.60 -14.09
CA MET A 115 5.83 -16.80 -14.91
C MET A 115 6.08 -16.43 -16.37
N SER A 116 7.06 -17.08 -17.01
CA SER A 116 7.33 -16.87 -18.42
C SER A 116 6.82 -18.06 -19.23
N VAL A 117 5.89 -17.80 -20.16
CA VAL A 117 5.48 -18.77 -21.17
C VAL A 117 6.14 -18.37 -22.48
N ARG A 118 6.86 -19.31 -23.11
CA ARG A 118 7.38 -19.13 -24.47
C ARG A 118 6.54 -19.98 -25.42
N ALA A 119 5.94 -19.33 -26.40
CA ALA A 119 5.29 -20.00 -27.53
C ALA A 119 6.26 -19.99 -28.72
N TYR A 120 6.40 -21.15 -29.37
CA TYR A 120 7.20 -21.30 -30.58
C TYR A 120 6.26 -21.54 -31.76
N VAL A 121 6.53 -20.87 -32.88
CA VAL A 121 5.88 -21.17 -34.16
C VAL A 121 6.84 -22.05 -34.94
N LEU A 122 6.37 -23.21 -35.38
CA LEU A 122 7.18 -24.13 -36.18
C LEU A 122 6.85 -23.95 -37.67
N ASP A 123 7.87 -24.08 -38.52
CA ASP A 123 7.70 -24.25 -39.96
C ASP A 123 7.20 -25.68 -40.29
N PRO A 124 6.83 -25.98 -41.56
CA PRO A 124 6.38 -27.31 -41.95
C PRO A 124 7.42 -28.43 -41.73
N ASP A 125 8.70 -28.08 -41.63
CA ASP A 125 9.82 -29.00 -41.39
C ASP A 125 10.12 -29.17 -39.88
N GLY A 126 9.34 -28.52 -39.02
CA GLY A 126 9.45 -28.60 -37.56
C GLY A 126 10.49 -27.67 -36.94
N ASN A 127 11.06 -26.72 -37.71
CA ASN A 127 12.02 -25.76 -37.18
C ASN A 127 11.31 -24.54 -36.61
N GLU A 128 11.84 -23.98 -35.53
CA GLU A 128 11.34 -22.74 -34.95
C GLU A 128 11.51 -21.57 -35.93
N ILE A 129 10.41 -20.89 -36.23
CA ILE A 129 10.42 -19.61 -36.95
C ILE A 129 10.84 -18.53 -35.94
N PRO A 130 11.97 -17.81 -36.16
CA PRO A 130 12.42 -16.78 -35.24
C PRO A 130 11.38 -15.66 -35.13
N SER A 131 10.85 -15.42 -33.93
CA SER A 131 9.97 -14.28 -33.70
C SER A 131 10.80 -12.99 -33.72
N ILE A 132 10.51 -12.07 -34.64
CA ILE A 132 11.10 -10.73 -34.59
C ILE A 132 10.51 -10.01 -33.38
N PRO A 133 11.32 -9.52 -32.43
CA PRO A 133 10.79 -8.78 -31.28
C PRO A 133 10.03 -7.54 -31.77
N PRO A 134 8.90 -7.18 -31.13
CA PRO A 134 8.16 -5.99 -31.50
C PRO A 134 9.06 -4.75 -31.40
N PRO A 135 8.84 -3.72 -32.25
CA PRO A 135 9.59 -2.49 -32.15
C PRO A 135 9.42 -1.85 -30.77
N PRO A 136 10.45 -1.13 -30.27
CA PRO A 136 10.34 -0.47 -28.98
C PRO A 136 9.24 0.61 -29.01
N PRO A 137 8.61 0.91 -27.86
CA PRO A 137 7.59 1.95 -27.80
C PRO A 137 8.14 3.32 -28.20
N ARG A 138 7.31 4.13 -28.86
CA ARG A 138 7.64 5.51 -29.19
C ARG A 138 7.65 6.36 -27.93
N LEU A 139 8.74 7.09 -27.70
CA LEU A 139 8.87 7.99 -26.56
C LEU A 139 7.85 9.14 -26.66
N HIS A 140 7.11 9.37 -25.57
CA HIS A 140 6.10 10.42 -25.43
C HIS A 140 5.92 10.78 -23.94
N ASP A 141 5.52 12.01 -23.63
CA ASP A 141 5.37 12.48 -22.24
C ASP A 141 4.33 11.69 -21.44
N ALA A 142 3.31 11.15 -22.11
CA ALA A 142 2.34 10.21 -21.51
C ALA A 142 3.02 9.04 -20.78
N LEU A 143 4.16 8.55 -21.29
CA LEU A 143 4.91 7.46 -20.65
C LEU A 143 5.53 7.88 -19.31
N ARG A 144 5.91 9.16 -19.17
CA ARG A 144 6.43 9.70 -17.90
C ARG A 144 5.32 9.73 -16.85
N PHE A 145 4.15 10.26 -17.20
CA PHE A 145 3.00 10.30 -16.32
C PHE A 145 2.54 8.90 -15.91
N LEU A 146 2.49 7.97 -16.85
CA LEU A 146 2.16 6.56 -16.58
C LEU A 146 3.17 5.92 -15.59
N ARG A 147 4.48 6.18 -15.76
CA ARG A 147 5.51 5.74 -14.80
C ARG A 147 5.29 6.33 -13.41
N MET A 148 4.94 7.62 -13.32
CA MET A 148 4.72 8.28 -12.03
C MET A 148 3.46 7.78 -11.32
N ALA A 149 2.39 7.50 -12.06
CA ALA A 149 1.20 6.84 -11.51
C ALA A 149 1.51 5.45 -10.92
N ARG A 150 2.38 4.67 -11.57
CA ARG A 150 2.73 3.31 -11.09
C ARG A 150 3.68 3.32 -9.90
N THR A 151 4.51 4.34 -9.77
CA THR A 151 5.54 4.41 -8.71
C THR A 151 5.11 5.28 -7.53
N GLY A 152 4.10 6.13 -7.69
CA GLY A 152 3.59 7.00 -6.63
C GLY A 152 2.97 6.23 -5.45
N GLU A 153 3.46 6.47 -4.25
CA GLU A 153 2.97 5.79 -3.04
C GLU A 153 1.61 6.29 -2.56
N ALA A 154 1.24 7.53 -2.89
CA ALA A 154 -0.04 8.12 -2.56
C ALA A 154 -1.03 7.93 -3.72
N LEU A 155 -2.17 7.28 -3.43
CA LEU A 155 -3.23 6.99 -4.40
C LEU A 155 -3.70 8.24 -5.16
N TYR A 156 -3.95 9.33 -4.45
CA TYR A 156 -4.48 10.58 -5.02
C TYR A 156 -3.50 11.22 -6.03
N ASP A 157 -2.19 11.21 -5.73
CA ASP A 157 -1.16 11.69 -6.65
C ASP A 157 -0.95 10.74 -7.82
N ALA A 158 -1.04 9.43 -7.58
CA ALA A 158 -0.97 8.42 -8.63
C ALA A 158 -2.13 8.59 -9.62
N TYR A 159 -3.34 8.82 -9.12
CA TYR A 159 -4.52 9.11 -9.93
C TYR A 159 -4.33 10.36 -10.78
N ARG A 160 -3.87 11.46 -10.18
CA ARG A 160 -3.55 12.68 -10.92
C ARG A 160 -2.59 12.42 -12.07
N ASN A 161 -1.52 11.65 -11.84
CA ASN A 161 -0.59 11.28 -12.89
C ASN A 161 -1.22 10.36 -13.95
N MET A 162 -2.11 9.45 -13.57
CA MET A 162 -2.81 8.60 -14.54
C MET A 162 -3.75 9.42 -15.44
N PHE A 163 -4.46 10.40 -14.87
CA PHE A 163 -5.29 11.32 -15.65
C PHE A 163 -4.45 12.17 -16.62
N LEU A 164 -3.28 12.65 -16.19
CA LEU A 164 -2.37 13.38 -17.09
C LEU A 164 -1.83 12.49 -18.22
N ALA A 165 -1.61 11.19 -17.97
CA ALA A 165 -1.25 10.24 -19.02
C ALA A 165 -2.39 10.09 -20.05
N LEU A 166 -3.65 10.00 -19.57
CA LEU A 166 -4.84 10.00 -20.43
C LEU A 166 -4.91 11.27 -21.28
N GLU A 167 -4.84 12.44 -20.66
CA GLU A 167 -4.95 13.73 -21.35
C GLU A 167 -3.86 13.87 -22.42
N ALA A 168 -2.62 13.50 -22.10
CA ALA A 168 -1.50 13.54 -23.03
C ALA A 168 -1.68 12.60 -24.23
N VAL A 169 -2.15 11.36 -24.02
CA VAL A 169 -2.38 10.42 -25.14
C VAL A 169 -3.60 10.82 -25.97
N LEU A 170 -4.67 11.36 -25.35
CA LEU A 170 -5.81 11.91 -26.07
C LEU A 170 -5.38 13.10 -26.93
N HIS A 171 -4.53 14.00 -26.43
CA HIS A 171 -4.00 15.11 -27.23
C HIS A 171 -3.14 14.63 -28.41
N GLN A 172 -2.35 13.57 -28.23
CA GLN A 172 -1.57 12.97 -29.32
C GLN A 172 -2.46 12.35 -30.42
N LEU A 173 -3.60 11.76 -30.05
CA LEU A 173 -4.54 11.13 -30.98
C LEU A 173 -5.54 12.14 -31.60
N TYR A 174 -5.96 13.13 -30.81
CA TYR A 174 -6.92 14.16 -31.18
C TYR A 174 -6.49 15.51 -30.59
N PRO A 175 -5.62 16.27 -31.28
CA PRO A 175 -5.05 17.50 -30.73
C PRO A 175 -6.09 18.56 -30.36
N HIS A 176 -5.92 19.15 -29.17
CA HIS A 176 -6.69 20.33 -28.75
C HIS A 176 -6.33 21.51 -29.64
N ARG A 177 -7.36 22.17 -30.18
CA ARG A 177 -7.21 23.34 -31.07
C ARG A 177 -7.65 24.59 -30.33
N GLY A 178 -6.93 25.69 -30.56
CA GLY A 178 -7.32 27.01 -30.03
C GLY A 178 -8.77 27.35 -30.37
N GLY A 179 -9.50 27.89 -29.40
CA GLY A 179 -10.92 28.25 -29.54
C GLY A 179 -11.93 27.15 -29.21
N VAL A 180 -11.50 25.90 -28.98
CA VAL A 180 -12.37 24.83 -28.47
C VAL A 180 -12.32 24.79 -26.96
N ARG A 181 -13.48 24.76 -26.28
CA ARG A 181 -13.54 24.59 -24.83
C ARG A 181 -12.96 23.22 -24.46
N GLU A 182 -12.12 23.18 -23.43
CA GLU A 182 -11.40 21.96 -23.01
C GLU A 182 -12.35 20.78 -22.77
N GLY A 183 -13.47 20.99 -22.08
CA GLY A 183 -14.46 19.93 -21.84
C GLY A 183 -15.14 19.42 -23.12
N ASP A 184 -15.37 20.29 -24.10
CA ASP A 184 -15.94 19.89 -25.39
C ASP A 184 -14.94 19.10 -26.23
N TRP A 185 -13.67 19.51 -26.20
CA TRP A 185 -12.58 18.74 -26.77
C TRP A 185 -12.45 17.37 -26.12
N PHE A 186 -12.48 17.28 -24.79
CA PHE A 186 -12.33 16.02 -24.07
C PHE A 186 -13.42 15.01 -24.48
N LYS A 187 -14.69 15.44 -24.49
CA LYS A 187 -15.81 14.59 -24.98
C LYS A 187 -15.63 14.18 -26.45
N ALA A 188 -15.15 15.08 -27.30
CA ALA A 188 -14.90 14.77 -28.71
C ALA A 188 -13.73 13.79 -28.89
N ALA A 189 -12.67 13.93 -28.10
CA ALA A 189 -11.52 13.04 -28.08
C ALA A 189 -11.93 11.62 -27.66
N LEU A 190 -12.73 11.48 -26.59
CA LEU A 190 -13.27 10.18 -26.16
C LEU A 190 -14.08 9.48 -27.26
N ARG A 191 -14.92 10.23 -28.00
CA ARG A 191 -15.67 9.67 -29.14
C ARG A 191 -14.75 9.29 -30.31
N HIS A 192 -13.70 10.06 -30.54
CA HIS A 192 -12.75 9.81 -31.62
C HIS A 192 -11.97 8.51 -31.41
N VAL A 193 -11.56 8.23 -30.16
CA VAL A 193 -10.73 7.06 -29.83
C VAL A 193 -11.55 5.80 -29.49
N ALA A 194 -12.88 5.86 -29.55
CA ALA A 194 -13.78 4.74 -29.25
C ALA A 194 -13.44 3.43 -30.00
N PRO A 195 -12.97 3.43 -31.27
CA PRO A 195 -12.53 2.21 -31.95
C PRO A 195 -11.31 1.53 -31.32
N ILE A 196 -10.53 2.24 -30.51
CA ILE A 196 -9.37 1.72 -29.77
C ILE A 196 -9.79 1.29 -28.36
N ALA A 197 -10.50 2.18 -27.65
CA ALA A 197 -11.01 1.94 -26.31
C ALA A 197 -12.32 2.73 -26.12
N SER A 198 -13.41 2.03 -25.78
CA SER A 198 -14.71 2.65 -25.54
C SER A 198 -14.77 3.28 -24.15
N ALA A 199 -15.50 4.39 -24.02
CA ALA A 199 -15.78 5.03 -22.74
C ALA A 199 -16.58 4.11 -21.78
N ASP A 200 -17.19 3.03 -22.27
CA ASP A 200 -17.79 1.97 -21.45
C ASP A 200 -16.79 1.35 -20.46
N MET A 201 -15.49 1.32 -20.79
CA MET A 201 -14.46 0.81 -19.86
C MET A 201 -14.27 1.69 -18.62
N LEU A 202 -14.73 2.94 -18.69
CA LEU A 202 -14.59 3.93 -17.64
C LEU A 202 -15.88 4.16 -16.85
N ALA A 203 -17.03 3.85 -17.44
CA ALA A 203 -18.34 4.07 -16.86
C ALA A 203 -18.88 2.77 -16.21
N PRO A 204 -19.88 2.87 -15.31
CA PRO A 204 -20.59 1.71 -14.80
C PRO A 204 -21.25 0.90 -15.92
N ASP A 205 -21.42 -0.39 -15.71
CA ASP A 205 -22.08 -1.28 -16.65
C ASP A 205 -23.46 -0.77 -17.06
N ASN A 206 -23.76 -0.82 -18.36
CA ASN A 206 -25.03 -0.39 -18.96
C ASN A 206 -25.35 1.12 -18.85
N GLU A 207 -24.35 1.98 -18.61
CA GLU A 207 -24.53 3.43 -18.70
C GLU A 207 -24.97 3.87 -20.11
N ALA A 208 -26.01 4.69 -20.21
CA ALA A 208 -26.62 5.08 -21.48
C ALA A 208 -25.82 6.16 -22.22
N ASP A 209 -25.13 7.04 -21.48
CA ASP A 209 -24.19 8.01 -22.04
C ASP A 209 -22.82 7.91 -21.35
N PRO A 210 -22.00 6.89 -21.72
CA PRO A 210 -20.70 6.66 -21.10
C PRO A 210 -19.77 7.87 -21.22
N VAL A 211 -19.78 8.56 -22.36
CA VAL A 211 -18.94 9.76 -22.57
C VAL A 211 -19.36 10.89 -21.64
N GLY A 212 -20.67 11.14 -21.52
CA GLY A 212 -21.19 12.13 -20.59
C GLY A 212 -20.93 11.76 -19.14
N TRP A 213 -21.03 10.46 -18.79
CA TRP A 213 -20.71 9.96 -17.47
C TRP A 213 -19.24 10.18 -17.12
N VAL A 214 -18.31 9.82 -18.02
CA VAL A 214 -16.86 10.03 -17.84
C VAL A 214 -16.54 11.52 -17.70
N TYR A 215 -17.17 12.36 -18.52
CA TYR A 215 -17.00 13.81 -18.41
C TYR A 215 -17.43 14.34 -17.04
N ARG A 216 -18.57 13.90 -16.51
CA ARG A 216 -19.05 14.34 -15.19
C ARG A 216 -18.17 13.78 -14.07
N ASN A 217 -18.06 12.46 -13.96
CA ASN A 217 -17.49 11.82 -12.77
C ASN A 217 -15.95 11.84 -12.75
N ILE A 218 -15.29 11.64 -13.89
CA ILE A 218 -13.82 11.58 -13.95
C ILE A 218 -13.22 12.96 -14.24
N TYR A 219 -13.67 13.62 -15.31
CA TYR A 219 -13.09 14.90 -15.74
C TYR A 219 -13.54 16.09 -14.89
N SER A 220 -14.84 16.21 -14.60
CA SER A 220 -15.37 17.33 -13.82
C SER A 220 -15.14 17.07 -12.33
N ASP A 221 -15.67 15.98 -11.79
CA ASP A 221 -15.75 15.82 -10.34
C ASP A 221 -14.40 15.36 -9.76
N MET A 222 -13.87 14.22 -10.21
CA MET A 222 -12.63 13.68 -9.64
C MET A 222 -11.39 14.53 -9.94
N ARG A 223 -11.12 14.83 -11.21
CA ARG A 223 -9.96 15.65 -11.59
C ARG A 223 -10.04 17.05 -10.97
N SER A 224 -11.20 17.71 -10.99
CA SER A 224 -11.29 19.04 -10.37
C SER A 224 -11.20 18.97 -8.86
N GLY A 225 -11.82 17.98 -8.21
CA GLY A 225 -11.74 17.78 -6.76
C GLY A 225 -10.32 17.46 -6.26
N LEU A 226 -9.45 16.91 -7.12
CA LEU A 226 -8.01 16.72 -6.85
C LEU A 226 -7.17 18.00 -7.04
N MET A 227 -7.70 19.01 -7.74
CA MET A 227 -6.96 20.24 -8.11
C MET A 227 -7.52 21.51 -7.46
N HIS A 228 -8.73 21.45 -6.92
CA HIS A 228 -9.46 22.58 -6.37
C HIS A 228 -10.16 22.21 -5.07
N ALA A 229 -9.88 22.95 -3.99
CA ALA A 229 -10.45 22.71 -2.66
C ALA A 229 -11.65 23.62 -2.33
N LYS A 230 -12.49 23.97 -3.32
CA LYS A 230 -13.61 24.92 -3.11
C LYS A 230 -14.93 24.26 -2.71
N HIS A 231 -15.26 23.14 -3.35
CA HIS A 231 -16.49 22.36 -3.13
C HIS A 231 -16.18 20.90 -3.50
N ASP A 232 -16.65 19.93 -2.71
CA ASP A 232 -16.50 18.47 -2.96
C ASP A 232 -15.11 18.05 -3.47
N TYR A 233 -14.09 18.29 -2.63
CA TYR A 233 -12.70 17.98 -2.93
C TYR A 233 -12.24 16.66 -2.33
N TYR A 234 -11.08 16.18 -2.78
CA TYR A 234 -10.45 14.96 -2.29
C TYR A 234 -9.22 15.32 -1.47
N LEU A 235 -9.24 14.99 -0.18
CA LEU A 235 -8.08 15.17 0.69
C LEU A 235 -7.05 14.06 0.46
N PRO A 236 -5.76 14.38 0.36
CA PRO A 236 -4.71 13.37 0.36
C PRO A 236 -4.80 12.51 1.63
N GLY A 237 -4.77 11.18 1.47
CA GLY A 237 -4.84 10.24 2.60
C GLY A 237 -6.24 10.05 3.21
N ASP A 238 -7.29 10.55 2.56
CA ASP A 238 -8.67 10.28 2.98
C ASP A 238 -9.06 8.83 2.68
N GLU A 239 -9.18 8.03 3.74
CA GLU A 239 -9.56 6.62 3.66
C GLU A 239 -11.04 6.42 3.31
N THR A 240 -11.91 7.40 3.54
CA THR A 240 -13.36 7.26 3.34
C THR A 240 -13.73 7.15 1.85
N ARG A 241 -12.94 7.77 0.98
CA ARG A 241 -13.12 7.78 -0.48
C ARG A 241 -12.12 6.89 -1.22
N ARG A 242 -11.24 6.20 -0.48
CA ARG A 242 -10.15 5.40 -1.05
C ARG A 242 -10.65 4.33 -2.02
N ALA A 243 -11.65 3.55 -1.61
CA ALA A 243 -12.16 2.45 -2.44
C ALA A 243 -12.75 2.95 -3.77
N ASP A 244 -13.40 4.11 -3.77
CA ASP A 244 -13.95 4.72 -4.98
C ASP A 244 -12.83 5.20 -5.92
N MET A 245 -11.79 5.82 -5.33
CA MET A 245 -10.61 6.29 -6.04
C MET A 245 -9.79 5.12 -6.62
N GLU A 246 -9.62 4.02 -5.89
CA GLU A 246 -8.95 2.79 -6.38
C GLU A 246 -9.69 2.18 -7.59
N ARG A 247 -11.03 2.04 -7.50
CA ARG A 247 -11.82 1.53 -8.63
C ARG A 247 -11.74 2.43 -9.86
N SER A 248 -11.82 3.74 -9.67
CA SER A 248 -11.70 4.65 -10.82
C SER A 248 -10.27 4.68 -11.37
N PHE A 249 -9.24 4.59 -10.51
CA PHE A 249 -7.85 4.45 -10.95
C PHE A 249 -7.68 3.22 -11.83
N GLU A 250 -8.34 2.11 -11.48
CA GLU A 250 -8.30 0.87 -12.24
C GLU A 250 -8.92 0.98 -13.62
N SER A 251 -10.14 1.49 -13.72
CA SER A 251 -10.76 1.77 -15.02
C SER A 251 -9.90 2.71 -15.86
N LEU A 252 -9.36 3.77 -15.25
CA LEU A 252 -8.52 4.76 -15.91
C LEU A 252 -7.21 4.15 -16.42
N TRP A 253 -6.58 3.26 -15.65
CA TRP A 253 -5.41 2.50 -16.06
C TRP A 253 -5.68 1.65 -17.29
N HIS A 254 -6.74 0.84 -17.28
CA HIS A 254 -7.06 -0.06 -18.40
C HIS A 254 -7.33 0.71 -19.68
N TYR A 255 -8.15 1.77 -19.59
CA TYR A 255 -8.47 2.63 -20.72
C TYR A 255 -7.21 3.32 -21.28
N THR A 256 -6.42 3.95 -20.41
CA THR A 256 -5.22 4.70 -20.81
C THR A 256 -4.15 3.77 -21.40
N SER A 257 -3.97 2.58 -20.81
CA SER A 257 -3.01 1.58 -21.29
C SER A 257 -3.36 1.06 -22.69
N ALA A 258 -4.65 0.88 -22.99
CA ALA A 258 -5.11 0.50 -24.34
C ALA A 258 -4.78 1.59 -25.37
N LEU A 259 -5.06 2.86 -25.04
CA LEU A 259 -4.73 4.00 -25.91
C LEU A 259 -3.23 4.16 -26.11
N VAL A 260 -2.44 4.08 -25.04
CA VAL A 260 -0.97 4.15 -25.10
C VAL A 260 -0.38 2.98 -25.90
N GLY A 261 -0.94 1.78 -25.76
CA GLY A 261 -0.52 0.63 -26.54
C GLY A 261 -0.78 0.80 -28.04
N SER A 262 -1.95 1.31 -28.41
CA SER A 262 -2.29 1.60 -29.81
C SER A 262 -1.47 2.77 -30.38
N ALA A 263 -1.35 3.89 -29.66
CA ALA A 263 -0.74 5.12 -30.15
C ALA A 263 0.79 5.08 -30.16
N LEU A 264 1.41 4.38 -29.20
CA LEU A 264 2.84 4.43 -28.94
C LEU A 264 3.53 3.06 -29.07
N GLY A 265 2.79 1.98 -29.35
CA GLY A 265 3.34 0.62 -29.42
C GLY A 265 3.79 0.06 -28.07
N ALA A 266 3.36 0.68 -26.97
CA ALA A 266 3.65 0.18 -25.63
C ALA A 266 2.90 -1.12 -25.36
N ARG A 267 3.53 -2.03 -24.60
CA ARG A 267 2.88 -3.24 -24.11
C ARG A 267 3.04 -3.28 -22.60
N PHE A 268 1.94 -3.57 -21.93
CA PHE A 268 1.89 -3.80 -20.50
C PHE A 268 1.51 -5.26 -20.33
N ASP A 269 2.18 -5.99 -19.44
CA ASP A 269 1.82 -7.38 -19.20
C ASP A 269 0.47 -7.41 -18.51
N SER A 270 -0.54 -7.86 -19.23
CA SER A 270 -1.88 -8.12 -18.70
C SER A 270 -1.96 -9.47 -17.99
N GLY A 271 -0.82 -9.98 -17.49
CA GLY A 271 -0.76 -11.25 -16.78
C GLY A 271 -1.58 -11.17 -15.50
N HIS A 272 -2.82 -11.63 -15.57
CA HIS A 272 -3.66 -11.82 -14.40
C HIS A 272 -3.41 -13.24 -13.91
N PHE A 273 -2.78 -13.37 -12.75
CA PHE A 273 -2.67 -14.67 -12.11
C PHE A 273 -4.05 -15.04 -11.55
N ALA A 274 -4.58 -16.20 -11.91
CA ALA A 274 -5.85 -16.65 -11.36
C ALA A 274 -5.78 -16.64 -9.82
N SER A 275 -6.75 -16.01 -9.16
CA SER A 275 -6.72 -15.83 -7.70
C SER A 275 -6.53 -17.18 -6.97
N ALA A 276 -7.19 -18.25 -7.43
CA ALA A 276 -7.02 -19.59 -6.89
C ALA A 276 -5.56 -20.11 -6.97
N ALA A 277 -4.88 -19.89 -8.10
CA ALA A 277 -3.48 -20.26 -8.24
C ALA A 277 -2.62 -19.43 -7.27
N TRP A 278 -2.88 -18.11 -7.14
CA TRP A 278 -2.08 -17.25 -6.26
C TRP A 278 -2.28 -17.68 -4.80
N LYS A 279 -3.52 -17.94 -4.38
CA LYS A 279 -3.84 -18.46 -3.05
C LYS A 279 -3.06 -19.75 -2.77
N SER A 280 -3.01 -20.68 -3.73
CA SER A 280 -2.24 -21.92 -3.59
C SER A 280 -0.76 -21.66 -3.35
N VAL A 281 -0.12 -20.81 -4.17
CA VAL A 281 1.31 -20.51 -4.02
C VAL A 281 1.58 -19.74 -2.73
N ALA A 282 0.75 -18.75 -2.43
CA ALA A 282 0.87 -17.95 -1.22
C ALA A 282 0.78 -18.81 0.04
N LYS A 283 -0.12 -19.81 0.05
CA LYS A 283 -0.24 -20.81 1.11
C LYS A 283 1.04 -21.63 1.28
N THR A 284 1.52 -22.22 0.19
CA THR A 284 2.75 -23.02 0.22
C THR A 284 3.95 -22.23 0.73
N VAL A 285 4.05 -20.94 0.42
CA VAL A 285 5.15 -20.10 0.89
C VAL A 285 4.94 -19.65 2.34
N CYS A 286 3.81 -19.02 2.65
CA CYS A 286 3.62 -18.36 3.95
C CYS A 286 3.50 -19.36 5.11
N GLU A 287 2.92 -20.55 4.89
CA GLU A 287 2.80 -21.56 5.95
C GLU A 287 4.14 -22.21 6.33
N THR A 288 5.23 -21.94 5.60
CA THR A 288 6.60 -22.36 5.99
C THR A 288 7.29 -21.37 6.91
N PHE A 289 6.70 -20.19 7.13
CA PHE A 289 7.33 -19.18 7.96
C PHE A 289 7.18 -19.50 9.44
N GLU A 290 8.26 -19.31 10.19
CA GLU A 290 8.19 -19.21 11.64
C GLU A 290 8.01 -17.74 12.02
N LEU A 291 7.00 -17.46 12.86
CA LEU A 291 6.76 -16.12 13.41
C LEU A 291 7.45 -15.95 14.75
N LEU A 292 8.27 -14.91 14.87
CA LEU A 292 9.07 -14.67 16.06
C LEU A 292 9.38 -13.20 16.33
N ALA A 293 9.69 -12.92 17.59
CA ALA A 293 10.24 -11.67 18.09
C ALA A 293 11.59 -11.92 18.78
N THR A 294 12.49 -10.94 18.73
CA THR A 294 13.81 -11.02 19.35
C THR A 294 14.23 -9.67 19.96
N ASN A 295 15.18 -9.73 20.90
CA ASN A 295 15.90 -8.60 21.46
C ASN A 295 17.28 -8.38 20.80
N ASP A 296 17.56 -9.08 19.69
CA ASP A 296 18.81 -8.96 18.95
C ASP A 296 19.03 -7.54 18.40
N THR A 297 20.13 -6.91 18.81
CA THR A 297 20.52 -5.56 18.37
C THR A 297 21.35 -5.55 17.10
N ASP A 298 21.78 -6.71 16.61
CA ASP A 298 22.60 -6.82 15.41
C ASP A 298 21.84 -6.31 14.18
N GLU A 299 22.52 -5.50 13.37
CA GLU A 299 21.95 -4.93 12.15
C GLU A 299 21.72 -6.03 11.12
N LEU A 300 20.48 -6.20 10.67
CA LEU A 300 20.18 -7.09 9.56
C LEU A 300 20.55 -6.43 8.23
N PRO A 301 21.23 -7.14 7.33
CA PRO A 301 21.45 -6.64 5.98
C PRO A 301 20.11 -6.44 5.25
N SER A 302 20.13 -5.55 4.26
CA SER A 302 18.94 -5.24 3.43
C SER A 302 18.35 -6.44 2.66
N LYS A 303 19.09 -7.55 2.55
CA LYS A 303 18.64 -8.81 1.92
C LYS A 303 19.25 -10.01 2.62
N GLY A 304 18.41 -10.98 2.97
CA GLY A 304 18.81 -12.19 3.68
C GLY A 304 19.33 -11.90 5.08
N GLY A 305 20.09 -12.83 5.63
CA GLY A 305 20.66 -12.73 6.97
C GLY A 305 19.86 -13.50 8.01
N VAL A 306 20.55 -13.94 9.06
CA VAL A 306 19.96 -14.71 10.15
C VAL A 306 19.06 -13.79 10.96
N PHE A 307 17.81 -14.19 11.20
CA PHE A 307 16.82 -13.31 11.84
C PHE A 307 17.26 -12.84 13.25
N ALA A 308 17.90 -13.73 13.99
CA ALA A 308 18.48 -13.47 15.30
C ALA A 308 19.78 -14.26 15.47
N SER A 309 20.81 -13.62 16.00
CA SER A 309 22.07 -14.24 16.39
C SER A 309 21.84 -15.38 17.41
N PRO A 310 22.65 -16.46 17.40
CA PRO A 310 22.45 -17.60 18.30
C PRO A 310 22.48 -17.28 19.80
N GLU A 311 23.08 -16.16 20.17
CA GLU A 311 23.19 -15.69 21.55
C GLU A 311 22.00 -14.81 21.98
N SER A 312 21.15 -14.41 21.03
CA SER A 312 20.01 -13.54 21.27
C SER A 312 18.77 -14.35 21.66
N ASP A 313 17.94 -13.77 22.51
CA ASP A 313 16.70 -14.42 22.92
C ASP A 313 15.65 -14.31 21.80
N VAL A 314 14.84 -15.36 21.69
CA VAL A 314 13.78 -15.45 20.69
C VAL A 314 12.51 -15.98 21.33
N VAL A 315 11.41 -15.28 21.10
CA VAL A 315 10.06 -15.77 21.39
C VAL A 315 9.43 -16.19 20.07
N LYS A 316 9.16 -17.49 19.92
CA LYS A 316 8.38 -18.04 18.81
C LYS A 316 6.90 -17.99 19.14
N LEU A 317 6.09 -17.56 18.17
CA LEU A 317 4.64 -17.46 18.30
C LEU A 317 3.96 -18.69 17.68
N ASP A 318 2.84 -19.10 18.29
CA ASP A 318 1.99 -20.17 17.78
C ASP A 318 1.26 -19.68 16.52
N SER A 319 1.71 -20.16 15.36
CA SER A 319 1.24 -19.71 14.06
C SER A 319 -0.01 -20.47 13.62
N GLY A 320 -1.05 -19.75 13.21
CA GLY A 320 -2.27 -20.29 12.63
C GLY A 320 -2.13 -20.64 11.14
N SER A 321 -3.24 -21.10 10.55
CA SER A 321 -3.32 -21.34 9.10
C SER A 321 -3.47 -20.05 8.32
N MET A 322 -3.11 -20.09 7.03
CA MET A 322 -3.28 -18.93 6.16
C MET A 322 -4.76 -18.56 5.97
N SER A 323 -5.06 -17.27 6.07
CA SER A 323 -6.34 -16.65 5.77
C SER A 323 -6.22 -15.62 4.63
N TYR A 324 -7.36 -15.19 4.07
CA TYR A 324 -7.41 -14.30 2.90
C TYR A 324 -8.36 -13.12 3.18
N PRO A 325 -7.90 -12.09 3.91
CA PRO A 325 -8.75 -10.97 4.32
C PRO A 325 -9.16 -10.05 3.16
N ALA A 326 -8.46 -10.11 2.03
CA ALA A 326 -8.83 -9.41 0.80
C ALA A 326 -8.37 -10.22 -0.41
N ASP A 327 -8.85 -9.85 -1.60
CA ASP A 327 -8.33 -10.41 -2.84
C ASP A 327 -6.83 -10.11 -2.96
N TYR A 328 -6.07 -11.13 -3.37
CA TYR A 328 -4.62 -11.01 -3.57
C TYR A 328 -3.82 -10.59 -2.30
N LEU A 329 -4.43 -10.74 -1.12
CA LEU A 329 -3.78 -10.61 0.19
C LEU A 329 -4.04 -11.86 1.02
N GLY A 330 -2.98 -12.53 1.42
CA GLY A 330 -3.07 -13.67 2.32
C GLY A 330 -2.12 -13.51 3.48
N VAL A 331 -2.58 -13.91 4.67
CA VAL A 331 -1.87 -13.66 5.94
C VAL A 331 -1.88 -14.90 6.82
N ILE A 332 -0.84 -15.05 7.62
CA ILE A 332 -0.77 -15.94 8.78
C ILE A 332 -0.64 -15.08 10.04
N ASP A 333 -1.31 -15.49 11.10
CA ASP A 333 -1.26 -14.84 12.39
C ASP A 333 -0.58 -15.78 13.40
N GLY A 334 0.42 -15.26 14.10
CA GLY A 334 1.05 -15.91 15.23
C GLY A 334 0.59 -15.25 16.51
N VAL A 335 0.38 -16.03 17.57
CA VAL A 335 -0.04 -15.51 18.88
C VAL A 335 0.85 -16.06 19.99
N CYS A 336 1.05 -15.25 21.03
CA CYS A 336 1.56 -15.69 22.33
C CYS A 336 0.93 -14.82 23.44
N ASP A 337 1.01 -15.29 24.68
CA ASP A 337 0.55 -14.50 25.82
C ASP A 337 1.51 -13.33 26.10
N GLY A 338 0.94 -12.27 26.67
CA GLY A 338 1.68 -11.06 26.98
C GLY A 338 2.83 -11.25 27.98
N ARG A 339 2.72 -12.21 28.91
CA ARG A 339 3.78 -12.47 29.88
C ARG A 339 5.00 -13.08 29.20
N THR A 340 4.80 -14.01 28.27
CA THR A 340 5.87 -14.64 27.49
C THR A 340 6.63 -13.61 26.67
N ILE A 341 5.94 -12.75 25.90
CA ILE A 341 6.64 -11.74 25.10
C ILE A 341 7.34 -10.69 25.97
N ARG A 342 6.75 -10.32 27.12
CA ARG A 342 7.39 -9.38 28.05
C ARG A 342 8.69 -9.88 28.64
N ALA A 343 8.83 -11.20 28.83
CA ALA A 343 10.05 -11.80 29.35
C ALA A 343 11.26 -11.59 28.42
N LEU A 344 11.03 -11.31 27.13
CA LEU A 344 12.07 -10.99 26.15
C LEU A 344 12.76 -9.65 26.42
N GLY A 345 12.09 -8.73 27.14
CA GLY A 345 12.57 -7.36 27.34
C GLY A 345 12.28 -6.45 26.12
N PRO A 346 13.15 -5.47 25.83
CA PRO A 346 13.00 -4.61 24.66
C PRO A 346 13.07 -5.44 23.37
N ILE A 347 11.96 -5.49 22.63
CA ILE A 347 11.87 -6.15 21.34
C ILE A 347 12.51 -5.23 20.31
N THR A 348 13.57 -5.69 19.66
CA THR A 348 14.24 -4.95 18.59
C THR A 348 13.63 -5.28 17.23
N ARG A 349 13.05 -6.47 17.09
CA ARG A 349 12.53 -6.97 15.81
C ARG A 349 11.42 -8.00 16.01
N ALA A 350 10.40 -7.94 15.17
CA ALA A 350 9.34 -8.95 15.10
C ALA A 350 8.91 -9.20 13.65
N GLY A 351 8.71 -10.47 13.27
CA GLY A 351 8.41 -10.83 11.89
C GLY A 351 8.48 -12.33 11.62
N ALA A 352 8.94 -12.69 10.43
CA ALA A 352 9.06 -14.06 9.94
C ALA A 352 10.48 -14.42 9.51
N ARG A 353 10.84 -15.69 9.71
CA ARG A 353 12.00 -16.34 9.09
C ARG A 353 11.60 -17.60 8.34
N ASN A 354 12.45 -18.02 7.40
CA ASN A 354 12.29 -19.29 6.67
C ASN A 354 12.89 -20.47 7.47
N GLU A 355 12.76 -21.70 6.94
CA GLU A 355 13.30 -22.93 7.54
C GLU A 355 14.84 -22.92 7.72
N GLN A 356 15.54 -22.06 6.97
CA GLN A 356 17.00 -21.89 7.07
C GLN A 356 17.40 -20.88 8.15
N GLY A 357 16.43 -20.31 8.87
CA GLY A 357 16.64 -19.30 9.90
C GLY A 357 16.84 -17.88 9.36
N GLU A 358 16.70 -17.67 8.04
CA GLU A 358 16.90 -16.37 7.41
C GLU A 358 15.64 -15.51 7.52
N ALA A 359 15.82 -14.21 7.78
CA ALA A 359 14.74 -13.26 7.85
C ALA A 359 14.03 -13.13 6.49
N THR A 360 12.72 -13.34 6.47
CA THR A 360 11.88 -13.14 5.28
C THR A 360 11.31 -11.72 5.28
N THR A 361 10.77 -11.28 6.41
CA THR A 361 10.16 -9.96 6.60
C THR A 361 10.08 -9.63 8.09
N PHE A 362 10.18 -8.35 8.45
CA PHE A 362 10.12 -7.91 9.83
C PHE A 362 9.84 -6.43 9.97
N VAL A 363 9.35 -6.05 11.14
CA VAL A 363 9.37 -4.68 11.66
C VAL A 363 10.54 -4.54 12.62
N ALA A 364 11.35 -3.50 12.44
CA ALA A 364 12.42 -3.14 13.36
C ALA A 364 11.98 -1.99 14.26
N PHE A 365 12.19 -2.14 15.56
CA PHE A 365 11.86 -1.15 16.58
C PHE A 365 13.15 -0.56 17.13
N GLY A 366 13.71 0.45 16.45
CA GLY A 366 14.79 1.25 17.06
C GLY A 366 14.20 2.29 18.02
N PRO A 367 14.63 2.39 19.30
CA PRO A 367 15.65 1.62 20.02
C PRO A 367 15.13 0.34 20.72
N GLY A 368 13.81 0.11 20.72
CA GLY A 368 13.16 -1.10 21.21
C GLY A 368 11.67 -0.87 21.46
N LEU A 369 10.86 -1.90 21.32
CA LEU A 369 9.47 -1.95 21.77
C LEU A 369 9.41 -2.65 23.13
N LEU A 370 9.00 -1.92 24.16
CA LEU A 370 8.70 -2.48 25.47
C LEU A 370 7.21 -2.83 25.54
N VAL A 371 6.89 -4.09 25.81
CA VAL A 371 5.50 -4.53 26.01
C VAL A 371 5.11 -4.35 27.48
N GLY A 372 3.99 -3.70 27.73
CA GLY A 372 3.49 -3.38 29.07
C GLY A 372 2.60 -4.47 29.67
N GLN A 373 2.32 -4.35 30.97
CA GLN A 373 1.58 -5.38 31.73
C GLN A 373 0.11 -5.53 31.31
N SER A 374 -0.47 -4.52 30.66
CA SER A 374 -1.87 -4.57 30.22
C SER A 374 -2.05 -5.44 28.97
N VAL A 375 -0.96 -5.73 28.24
CA VAL A 375 -1.01 -6.57 27.05
C VAL A 375 -1.16 -8.02 27.50
N GLU A 376 -2.30 -8.63 27.21
CA GLU A 376 -2.58 -10.03 27.53
C GLU A 376 -2.26 -10.95 26.35
N GLU A 377 -2.33 -10.42 25.12
CA GLU A 377 -2.07 -11.18 23.89
C GLU A 377 -1.20 -10.34 22.95
N PHE A 378 -0.11 -10.95 22.47
CA PHE A 378 0.78 -10.36 21.47
C PHE A 378 0.72 -11.18 20.19
N GLN A 379 0.55 -10.49 19.07
CA GLN A 379 0.36 -11.08 17.76
C GLN A 379 1.42 -10.61 16.77
N ILE A 380 1.79 -11.48 15.85
CA ILE A 380 2.54 -11.12 14.65
C ILE A 380 1.70 -11.55 13.45
N ARG A 381 1.34 -10.60 12.59
CA ARG A 381 0.69 -10.84 11.30
C ARG A 381 1.72 -10.72 10.20
N VAL A 382 1.97 -11.82 9.49
CA VAL A 382 2.80 -11.82 8.29
C VAL A 382 1.95 -12.21 7.09
N GLY A 383 2.18 -11.58 5.95
CA GLY A 383 1.45 -11.95 4.76
C GLY A 383 2.17 -11.62 3.47
N TRP A 384 1.55 -12.08 2.38
CA TRP A 384 1.95 -11.73 1.03
C TRP A 384 0.81 -11.00 0.34
N ARG A 385 1.11 -9.80 -0.14
CA ARG A 385 0.26 -9.04 -1.05
C ARG A 385 0.80 -9.15 -2.47
N TYR A 386 0.00 -9.72 -3.38
CA TYR A 386 0.39 -9.76 -4.78
C TYR A 386 0.39 -8.35 -5.37
N THR A 387 1.53 -7.97 -5.93
CA THR A 387 1.71 -6.73 -6.68
C THR A 387 2.30 -7.11 -8.03
N ASN A 388 1.64 -6.75 -9.14
CA ASN A 388 2.19 -6.98 -10.46
C ASN A 388 2.87 -5.69 -10.95
N PRO A 389 4.21 -5.59 -10.91
CA PRO A 389 4.91 -4.38 -11.33
C PRO A 389 4.77 -4.12 -12.82
N ALA A 390 4.33 -5.08 -13.63
CA ALA A 390 4.14 -4.98 -15.08
C ALA A 390 2.68 -4.71 -15.49
N SER A 391 1.73 -4.76 -14.55
CA SER A 391 0.30 -4.48 -14.74
C SER A 391 -0.11 -3.23 -13.94
N ILE A 392 -1.43 -3.07 -13.73
CA ILE A 392 -2.00 -2.08 -12.85
C ILE A 392 -1.38 -2.16 -11.46
N ARG A 393 -1.11 -1.00 -10.87
CA ARG A 393 -0.88 -0.91 -9.44
C ARG A 393 -2.20 -1.18 -8.70
N SER A 394 -2.32 -2.39 -8.16
CA SER A 394 -3.49 -2.85 -7.40
C SER A 394 -3.43 -2.49 -5.91
N HIS A 395 -2.35 -1.85 -5.44
CA HIS A 395 -2.18 -1.51 -4.03
C HIS A 395 -1.43 -0.19 -3.83
N PHE A 396 -1.92 0.61 -2.89
CA PHE A 396 -1.26 1.81 -2.40
C PHE A 396 -0.89 1.59 -0.93
N PRO A 397 0.39 1.67 -0.55
CA PRO A 397 0.86 1.33 0.79
C PRO A 397 0.61 2.45 1.81
N MET A 398 0.23 3.63 1.34
CA MET A 398 -0.27 4.75 2.13
C MET A 398 -1.79 4.81 2.06
#